data_AF-V2Y0Y5-F1
#
_entry.id   AF-V2Y0Y5-F1
#
_cell.length_a   1.000
_cell.length_b   1.000
_cell.length_c   1.000
_cell.angle_alpha   90.00
_cell.angle_beta   90.00
_cell.angle_gamma   90.00
#
_symmetry.space_group_name_H-M   'P 1'
#
loop_
_entity.id
_entity.type
_entity.pdbx_description
1 polymer ?
#
loop_
_entity_poly.entity_id
_entity_poly.type
_entity_poly.pdbx_seq_one_letter_code
_entity_poly.pdbx_strand_id
1 'polypeptide(L)'
;MLRPTVNLGLSVHLAYTPIFAKSLSFRCYATVSPSIINNIGRPPHPPGATPAKESRAISQLDRSLLASLSPSQVSLFDLIQQYIGRSGRILDASLVYESRPGRARRIDCFAGKNGMDAGIVLIAHCIEDESNDEHKVAVSSGFVLEVPALDGKESLVVSCAHTLEEIRRSPVALKQQVPSQVRSGTFAITGDGQFHPIHSISSALPRSDILLLTCDKLPVRTLPISPYPAHAQTPVWAHLIAYEKPSEPADWSPWVGGTWRRWARGEVKGYRDFAGRESQPGTYDALSHMLFAPLPTPGSSGGPIVDEESGAVIGISLGTRMDNRIEGMRGWGVPSECIFEMFSLPGLEKK
;
A
#
# COMPACT_ATOMS: atom_id res chain seq x y z
N MET A 1 63.11 7.59 -54.12
CA MET A 1 62.04 6.60 -53.85
C MET A 1 61.54 6.85 -52.43
N LEU A 2 60.60 7.76 -52.24
CA LEU A 2 59.13 7.56 -52.15
C LEU A 2 58.68 6.68 -50.97
N ARG A 3 58.03 7.38 -50.02
CA ARG A 3 57.09 7.04 -48.92
C ARG A 3 56.11 5.87 -49.25
N PRO A 4 55.34 5.28 -48.30
CA PRO A 4 54.75 5.97 -47.14
C PRO A 4 54.52 5.22 -45.80
N THR A 5 54.31 6.08 -44.81
CA THR A 5 53.63 5.97 -43.52
C THR A 5 52.15 5.57 -43.64
N VAL A 6 51.61 4.78 -42.70
CA VAL A 6 50.17 4.74 -42.41
C VAL A 6 49.93 4.75 -40.89
N ASN A 7 49.29 5.82 -40.47
CA ASN A 7 48.65 6.04 -39.17
C ASN A 7 47.21 5.50 -39.31
N LEU A 8 46.72 4.69 -38.38
CA LEU A 8 45.30 4.30 -38.32
C LEU A 8 44.66 4.97 -37.10
N GLY A 9 44.07 6.14 -37.35
CA GLY A 9 43.01 6.69 -36.52
C GLY A 9 41.67 6.18 -37.03
N LEU A 10 40.85 5.62 -36.13
CA LEU A 10 39.44 5.36 -36.38
C LEU A 10 38.66 5.88 -35.18
N SER A 11 38.18 7.12 -35.34
CA SER A 11 37.17 7.74 -34.50
C SER A 11 35.81 7.25 -34.99
N VAL A 12 35.08 6.51 -34.17
CA VAL A 12 33.69 6.11 -34.46
C VAL A 12 32.78 7.11 -33.75
N HIS A 13 32.26 8.08 -34.50
CA HIS A 13 31.14 8.91 -34.06
C HIS A 13 29.85 8.09 -34.18
N LEU A 14 29.36 7.58 -33.05
CA LEU A 14 27.96 7.15 -32.92
C LEU A 14 27.11 8.38 -32.62
N ALA A 15 26.40 8.85 -33.64
CA ALA A 15 25.38 9.88 -33.51
C ALA A 15 24.22 9.37 -32.65
N TYR A 16 24.09 9.91 -31.44
CA TYR A 16 22.97 9.67 -30.55
C TYR A 16 21.78 10.49 -31.05
N THR A 17 20.80 9.84 -31.68
CA THR A 17 19.51 10.45 -32.00
C THR A 17 18.61 10.32 -30.77
N PRO A 18 18.16 11.42 -30.12
CA PRO A 18 17.21 11.31 -29.04
C PRO A 18 15.85 10.91 -29.61
N ILE A 19 15.45 9.68 -29.34
CA ILE A 19 14.06 9.24 -29.49
C ILE A 19 13.24 10.10 -28.53
N PHE A 20 12.30 10.88 -29.08
CA PHE A 20 11.31 11.64 -28.31
C PHE A 20 10.64 10.70 -27.31
N ALA A 21 11.00 10.84 -26.03
CA ALA A 21 10.30 10.22 -24.93
C ALA A 21 8.88 10.84 -24.89
N LYS A 22 7.87 10.04 -25.20
CA LYS A 22 6.50 10.37 -24.79
C LYS A 22 6.53 10.56 -23.28
N SER A 23 6.14 11.75 -22.82
CA SER A 23 5.96 12.08 -21.41
C SER A 23 4.99 11.06 -20.79
N LEU A 24 5.52 10.18 -19.93
CA LEU A 24 4.74 9.26 -19.12
C LEU A 24 4.34 10.01 -17.84
N SER A 25 3.04 10.17 -17.63
CA SER A 25 2.48 10.83 -16.45
C SER A 25 2.63 9.94 -15.21
N PHE A 26 3.74 10.06 -14.49
CA PHE A 26 3.91 9.33 -13.22
C PHE A 26 3.08 9.96 -12.10
N ARG A 27 2.04 9.27 -11.62
CA ARG A 27 1.41 9.57 -10.32
C ARG A 27 2.51 9.61 -9.23
N CYS A 28 2.47 10.63 -8.37
CA CYS A 28 3.33 10.66 -7.18
C CYS A 28 2.63 9.82 -6.11
N TYR A 29 3.15 8.62 -5.88
CA TYR A 29 2.68 7.73 -4.83
C TYR A 29 3.44 8.01 -3.54
N ALA A 30 2.78 7.85 -2.40
CA ALA A 30 3.47 7.76 -1.13
C ALA A 30 4.59 6.74 -1.23
N THR A 31 5.78 7.18 -0.82
CA THR A 31 6.88 6.30 -0.47
C THR A 31 6.94 6.30 1.05
N VAL A 32 7.22 5.13 1.64
CA VAL A 32 7.42 5.04 3.09
C VAL A 32 8.51 6.04 3.47
N SER A 33 8.14 7.07 4.25
CA SER A 33 9.11 8.06 4.68
C SER A 33 10.08 7.42 5.69
N PRO A 34 11.40 7.57 5.54
CA PRO A 34 12.37 7.15 6.56
C PRO A 34 12.13 7.79 7.93
N SER A 35 11.28 8.81 8.05
CA SER A 35 10.91 9.46 9.31
C SER A 35 10.30 8.50 10.36
N ILE A 36 9.93 7.28 9.97
CA ILE A 36 9.44 6.24 10.88
C ILE A 36 10.63 5.53 11.59
N ILE A 37 11.86 5.66 11.09
CA ILE A 37 13.08 5.03 11.63
C ILE A 37 14.26 6.00 11.52
N ASN A 38 14.68 6.57 12.65
CA ASN A 38 15.94 7.30 12.89
C ASN A 38 16.70 7.92 11.70
N ASN A 39 16.83 9.25 11.73
CA ASN A 39 17.65 10.11 10.86
C ASN A 39 19.11 9.66 10.68
N ILE A 40 19.39 8.76 9.74
CA ILE A 40 20.76 8.56 9.25
C ILE A 40 20.78 8.71 7.72
N GLY A 41 21.29 9.86 7.28
CA GLY A 41 21.97 10.02 6.00
C GLY A 41 21.10 10.12 4.76
N ARG A 42 20.33 11.20 4.60
CA ARG A 42 19.94 11.64 3.24
C ARG A 42 21.12 12.42 2.65
N PRO A 43 21.67 12.06 1.48
CA PRO A 43 22.59 12.96 0.79
C PRO A 43 21.84 14.28 0.47
N PRO A 44 22.51 15.44 0.55
CA PRO A 44 21.87 16.72 0.25
C PRO A 44 21.33 16.71 -1.18
N HIS A 45 20.06 17.09 -1.32
CA HIS A 45 19.47 17.33 -2.64
C HIS A 45 20.20 18.48 -3.32
N PRO A 46 20.57 18.37 -4.61
CA PRO A 46 21.06 19.52 -5.36
C PRO A 46 19.97 20.61 -5.40
N PRO A 47 20.33 21.90 -5.24
CA PRO A 47 19.37 22.98 -5.33
C PRO A 47 18.92 23.16 -6.78
N GLY A 48 17.61 23.16 -7.01
CA GLY A 48 17.01 23.74 -8.23
C GLY A 48 16.48 22.74 -9.25
N ALA A 49 15.21 22.39 -9.08
CA ALA A 49 14.23 22.44 -10.16
C ALA A 49 12.86 22.56 -9.50
N THR A 50 12.26 23.75 -9.54
CA THR A 50 10.81 23.88 -9.34
C THR A 50 10.16 22.94 -10.35
N PRO A 51 9.43 21.90 -9.93
CA PRO A 51 8.73 21.07 -10.90
C PRO A 51 7.75 21.98 -11.62
N ALA A 52 7.90 22.09 -12.94
CA ALA A 52 6.93 22.75 -13.78
C ALA A 52 5.54 22.19 -13.44
N LYS A 53 4.55 23.07 -13.26
CA LYS A 53 3.13 22.68 -13.19
C LYS A 53 2.73 22.12 -14.55
N GLU A 54 3.16 20.91 -14.87
CA GLU A 54 2.55 20.12 -15.93
C GLU A 54 1.12 19.79 -15.45
N SER A 55 0.14 20.34 -16.15
CA SER A 55 -1.27 20.02 -15.97
C SER A 55 -1.44 18.51 -16.21
N ARG A 56 -1.42 17.73 -15.13
CA ARG A 56 -1.68 16.30 -15.19
C ARG A 56 -3.17 16.11 -15.42
N ALA A 57 -3.53 15.46 -16.52
CA ALA A 57 -4.92 15.07 -16.75
C ALA A 57 -5.40 14.21 -15.57
N ILE A 58 -6.48 14.63 -14.92
CA ILE A 58 -7.08 13.91 -13.79
C ILE A 58 -7.58 12.55 -14.30
N SER A 59 -7.14 11.48 -13.66
CA SER A 59 -7.57 10.13 -14.03
C SER A 59 -9.08 9.96 -13.89
N GLN A 60 -9.65 8.96 -14.58
CA GLN A 60 -11.08 8.65 -14.45
C GLN A 60 -11.45 8.24 -13.01
N LEU A 61 -10.58 7.49 -12.33
CA LEU A 61 -10.77 7.11 -10.94
C LEU A 61 -10.81 8.34 -10.03
N ASP A 62 -9.84 9.25 -10.14
CA ASP A 62 -9.78 10.43 -9.29
C ASP A 62 -11.01 11.33 -9.53
N ARG A 63 -11.43 11.52 -10.80
CA ARG A 63 -12.67 12.24 -11.11
C ARG A 63 -13.89 11.64 -10.44
N SER A 64 -14.01 10.31 -10.47
CA SER A 64 -15.14 9.60 -9.88
C SER A 64 -15.14 9.72 -8.35
N LEU A 65 -13.96 9.63 -7.74
CA LEU A 65 -13.77 9.80 -6.28
C LEU A 65 -14.13 11.22 -5.82
N LEU A 66 -13.59 12.23 -6.49
CA LEU A 66 -13.86 13.64 -6.17
C LEU A 66 -15.34 13.98 -6.34
N ALA A 67 -15.98 13.47 -7.40
CA ALA A 67 -17.42 13.62 -7.61
C ALA A 67 -18.28 12.92 -6.53
N SER A 68 -17.72 11.93 -5.83
CA SER A 68 -18.41 11.17 -4.78
C SER A 68 -18.24 11.76 -3.38
N LEU A 69 -17.49 12.85 -3.25
CA LEU A 69 -17.32 13.58 -1.99
C LEU A 69 -18.63 14.26 -1.59
N SER A 70 -19.16 13.87 -0.43
CA SER A 70 -20.40 14.40 0.15
C SER A 70 -20.16 15.06 1.51
N PRO A 71 -20.82 16.19 1.83
CA PRO A 71 -20.80 16.77 3.18
C PRO A 71 -21.33 15.85 4.29
N SER A 72 -22.10 14.81 3.93
CA SER A 72 -22.65 13.85 4.89
C SER A 72 -21.65 12.77 5.33
N GLN A 73 -20.49 12.68 4.66
CA GLN A 73 -19.45 11.72 4.98
C GLN A 73 -18.58 12.22 6.14
N VAL A 74 -17.93 11.29 6.85
CA VAL A 74 -16.94 11.66 7.86
C VAL A 74 -15.78 12.34 7.17
N SER A 75 -15.43 13.54 7.64
CA SER A 75 -14.36 14.32 7.03
C SER A 75 -13.03 13.61 7.20
N LEU A 76 -12.12 13.81 6.24
CA LEU A 76 -10.77 13.29 6.35
C LEU A 76 -10.06 13.84 7.60
N PHE A 77 -10.40 15.05 8.04
CA PHE A 77 -9.85 15.65 9.26
C PHE A 77 -10.27 14.90 10.51
N ASP A 78 -11.53 14.50 10.62
CA ASP A 78 -12.01 13.67 11.73
C ASP A 78 -11.31 12.30 11.72
N LEU A 79 -11.14 11.70 10.53
CA LEU A 79 -10.37 10.46 10.40
C LEU A 79 -8.90 10.67 10.82
N ILE A 80 -8.25 11.77 10.44
CA ILE A 80 -6.89 12.09 10.88
C ILE A 80 -6.82 12.23 12.41
N GLN A 81 -7.79 12.88 13.05
CA GLN A 81 -7.85 12.98 14.51
C GLN A 81 -8.03 11.60 15.15
N GLN A 82 -8.88 10.74 14.57
CA GLN A 82 -9.03 9.36 15.02
C GLN A 82 -7.74 8.55 14.87
N TYR A 83 -7.02 8.68 13.75
CA TYR A 83 -5.74 8.02 13.54
C TYR A 83 -4.70 8.42 14.60
N ILE A 84 -4.60 9.70 14.91
CA ILE A 84 -3.69 10.19 15.97
C ILE A 84 -4.16 9.70 17.34
N GLY A 85 -5.43 9.91 17.67
CA GLY A 85 -5.99 9.62 18.99
C GLY A 85 -6.16 8.13 19.30
N ARG A 86 -6.15 7.26 18.28
CA ARG A 86 -6.31 5.80 18.42
C ARG A 86 -5.02 5.04 18.03
N SER A 87 -3.90 5.74 17.96
CA SER A 87 -2.58 5.13 17.82
C SER A 87 -2.31 4.18 19.00
N GLY A 88 -2.05 2.91 18.73
CA GLY A 88 -1.83 1.87 19.74
C GLY A 88 -3.10 1.43 20.46
N ARG A 89 -4.30 1.78 19.95
CA ARG A 89 -5.56 1.35 20.57
C ARG A 89 -5.78 -0.14 20.34
N ILE A 90 -6.03 -0.87 21.42
CA ILE A 90 -6.46 -2.27 21.37
C ILE A 90 -7.98 -2.31 21.27
N LEU A 91 -8.50 -3.04 20.28
CA LEU A 91 -9.93 -3.30 20.11
C LEU A 91 -10.39 -4.37 21.08
N ASP A 92 -11.55 -4.15 21.70
CA ASP A 92 -12.19 -5.11 22.60
C ASP A 92 -12.91 -6.21 21.81
N ALA A 93 -12.14 -6.90 21.00
CA ALA A 93 -12.55 -8.00 20.15
C ALA A 93 -11.32 -8.89 19.90
N SER A 94 -11.54 -10.17 19.64
CA SER A 94 -10.49 -11.08 19.21
C SER A 94 -10.57 -11.32 17.70
N LEU A 95 -9.41 -11.30 17.06
CA LEU A 95 -9.26 -11.66 15.65
C LEU A 95 -9.23 -13.18 15.52
N VAL A 96 -9.78 -13.75 14.44
CA VAL A 96 -9.74 -15.20 14.21
C VAL A 96 -8.33 -15.62 13.75
N TYR A 97 -7.82 -16.70 14.34
CA TYR A 97 -6.48 -17.22 14.05
C TYR A 97 -6.64 -18.28 12.95
N GLU A 98 -6.27 -17.95 11.71
CA GLU A 98 -6.46 -18.83 10.54
C GLU A 98 -5.12 -19.09 9.80
N SER A 99 -4.16 -19.74 10.47
CA SER A 99 -2.85 -20.08 9.85
C SER A 99 -2.90 -21.23 8.83
N ARG A 100 -3.93 -22.08 8.92
CA ARG A 100 -4.19 -23.20 8.02
C ARG A 100 -5.67 -23.21 7.61
N PRO A 101 -6.12 -22.21 6.83
CA PRO A 101 -7.52 -22.08 6.48
C PRO A 101 -8.03 -23.29 5.69
N GLY A 102 -9.29 -23.64 5.92
CA GLY A 102 -9.99 -24.68 5.15
C GLY A 102 -10.06 -24.28 3.67
N ARG A 103 -10.23 -25.27 2.77
CA ARG A 103 -10.15 -25.06 1.30
C ARG A 103 -11.02 -23.90 0.78
N ALA A 104 -12.19 -23.67 1.36
CA ALA A 104 -13.10 -22.58 0.98
C ALA A 104 -12.62 -21.18 1.41
N ARG A 105 -11.77 -21.10 2.44
CA ARG A 105 -11.23 -19.85 3.00
C ARG A 105 -9.89 -19.47 2.37
N ARG A 106 -9.13 -20.45 1.85
CA ARG A 106 -7.82 -20.22 1.21
C ARG A 106 -7.92 -19.16 0.12
N ILE A 107 -6.87 -18.34 0.01
CA ILE A 107 -6.74 -17.39 -1.09
C ILE A 107 -6.22 -18.15 -2.31
N ASP A 108 -7.03 -18.19 -3.36
CA ASP A 108 -6.61 -18.77 -4.64
C ASP A 108 -5.93 -17.68 -5.49
N CYS A 109 -4.59 -17.64 -5.43
CA CYS A 109 -3.77 -16.71 -6.19
C CYS A 109 -3.64 -17.07 -7.68
N PHE A 110 -4.11 -18.26 -8.10
CA PHE A 110 -3.98 -18.78 -9.47
C PHE A 110 -5.26 -18.64 -10.31
N ALA A 111 -6.43 -18.51 -9.69
CA ALA A 111 -7.73 -18.42 -10.37
C ALA A 111 -8.00 -17.06 -11.04
N GLY A 112 -6.96 -16.42 -11.61
CA GLY A 112 -6.84 -15.03 -12.09
C GLY A 112 -7.82 -14.54 -13.16
N LYS A 113 -9.02 -15.13 -13.31
CA LYS A 113 -10.07 -14.67 -14.23
C LYS A 113 -11.49 -14.67 -13.66
N ASN A 114 -11.82 -15.48 -12.63
CA ASN A 114 -13.22 -15.69 -12.21
C ASN A 114 -13.52 -15.45 -10.71
N GLY A 115 -12.52 -15.15 -9.88
CA GLY A 115 -12.76 -14.82 -8.48
C GLY A 115 -13.29 -13.39 -8.33
N MET A 116 -14.61 -13.24 -8.10
CA MET A 116 -15.15 -12.08 -7.40
C MET A 116 -14.23 -11.74 -6.21
N ASP A 117 -13.97 -10.45 -6.01
CA ASP A 117 -12.80 -9.95 -5.31
C ASP A 117 -12.42 -10.75 -4.08
N ALA A 118 -11.14 -11.15 -4.09
CA ALA A 118 -10.56 -12.08 -3.14
C ALA A 118 -10.56 -11.57 -1.69
N GLY A 119 -11.33 -10.56 -1.31
CA GLY A 119 -11.30 -9.86 -0.03
C GLY A 119 -10.39 -8.63 -0.03
N ILE A 120 -9.94 -8.21 -1.22
CA ILE A 120 -9.03 -7.09 -1.43
C ILE A 120 -9.83 -5.91 -1.98
N VAL A 121 -9.57 -4.72 -1.44
CA VAL A 121 -10.19 -3.46 -1.83
C VAL A 121 -9.13 -2.42 -2.13
N LEU A 122 -9.51 -1.40 -2.90
CA LEU A 122 -8.72 -0.19 -3.05
C LEU A 122 -9.15 0.80 -1.96
N ILE A 123 -8.20 1.40 -1.26
CA ILE A 123 -8.45 2.49 -0.32
C ILE A 123 -8.06 3.79 -0.97
N ALA A 124 -8.97 4.77 -0.94
CA ALA A 124 -8.71 6.11 -1.45
C ALA A 124 -8.99 7.14 -0.36
N HIS A 125 -7.98 7.93 -0.02
CA HIS A 125 -8.13 9.15 0.74
C HIS A 125 -8.23 10.32 -0.25
N CYS A 126 -9.14 11.27 0.00
CA CYS A 126 -9.44 12.35 -0.93
C CYS A 126 -9.65 13.67 -0.19
N ILE A 127 -9.10 14.75 -0.75
CA ILE A 127 -9.36 16.12 -0.32
C ILE A 127 -9.40 17.04 -1.55
N GLU A 128 -10.34 17.96 -1.56
CA GLU A 128 -10.58 18.93 -2.63
C GLU A 128 -10.90 20.30 -2.03
N ASP A 129 -10.14 21.30 -2.45
CA ASP A 129 -10.41 22.71 -2.21
C ASP A 129 -10.96 23.31 -3.51
N GLU A 130 -12.30 23.42 -3.57
CA GLU A 130 -13.00 23.92 -4.75
C GLU A 130 -12.67 25.38 -5.05
N SER A 131 -12.31 26.16 -4.03
CA SER A 131 -12.03 27.60 -4.18
C SER A 131 -10.74 27.86 -4.96
N ASN A 132 -9.79 26.94 -4.82
CA ASN A 132 -8.45 27.04 -5.42
C ASN A 132 -8.24 26.05 -6.58
N ASP A 133 -9.25 25.26 -6.94
CA ASP A 133 -9.14 24.15 -7.92
C ASP A 133 -7.96 23.21 -7.59
N GLU A 134 -7.76 22.95 -6.30
CA GLU A 134 -6.68 22.08 -5.80
C GLU A 134 -7.27 20.80 -5.19
N HIS A 135 -6.69 19.65 -5.54
CA HIS A 135 -7.10 18.37 -4.97
C HIS A 135 -5.91 17.46 -4.72
N LYS A 136 -6.11 16.49 -3.83
CA LYS A 136 -5.17 15.39 -3.61
C LYS A 136 -5.95 14.10 -3.40
N VAL A 137 -5.57 13.09 -4.17
CA VAL A 137 -6.02 11.70 -4.01
C VAL A 137 -4.78 10.85 -3.72
N ALA A 138 -4.83 10.07 -2.64
CA ALA A 138 -3.82 9.08 -2.28
C ALA A 138 -4.48 7.72 -2.14
N VAL A 139 -3.87 6.71 -2.74
CA VAL A 139 -4.49 5.41 -2.96
C VAL A 139 -3.57 4.29 -2.51
N SER A 140 -4.14 3.33 -1.80
CA SER A 140 -3.51 2.10 -1.33
C SER A 140 -4.42 0.90 -1.61
N SER A 141 -3.90 -0.30 -1.39
CA SER A 141 -4.68 -1.52 -1.22
C SER A 141 -5.12 -1.69 0.23
N GLY A 142 -6.13 -2.50 0.45
CA GLY A 142 -6.48 -3.03 1.76
C GLY A 142 -7.18 -4.37 1.62
N PHE A 143 -7.46 -5.01 2.75
CA PHE A 143 -8.24 -6.25 2.75
C PHE A 143 -9.09 -6.40 4.01
N VAL A 144 -10.19 -7.14 3.89
CA VAL A 144 -11.22 -7.25 4.93
C VAL A 144 -10.88 -8.34 5.94
N LEU A 145 -11.01 -8.02 7.22
CA LEU A 145 -10.72 -8.90 8.34
C LEU A 145 -11.98 -9.65 8.83
N GLU A 146 -11.79 -10.87 9.31
CA GLU A 146 -12.83 -11.61 10.00
C GLU A 146 -12.78 -11.35 11.50
N VAL A 147 -13.72 -10.54 11.99
CA VAL A 147 -13.84 -10.18 13.41
C VAL A 147 -15.23 -10.60 13.90
N PRO A 148 -15.37 -11.73 14.63
CA PRO A 148 -16.67 -12.27 15.03
C PRO A 148 -17.51 -11.32 15.90
N ALA A 149 -16.86 -10.41 16.63
CA ALA A 149 -17.53 -9.42 17.47
C ALA A 149 -18.27 -8.34 16.67
N LEU A 150 -17.98 -8.18 15.37
CA LEU A 150 -18.75 -7.29 14.51
C LEU A 150 -20.05 -7.98 14.13
N ASP A 151 -21.17 -7.30 14.31
CA ASP A 151 -22.54 -7.80 14.12
C ASP A 151 -22.91 -8.09 12.64
N GLY A 152 -21.90 -8.23 11.79
CA GLY A 152 -22.03 -8.48 10.36
C GLY A 152 -22.60 -7.31 9.56
N LYS A 153 -22.81 -6.14 10.18
CA LYS A 153 -23.25 -4.91 9.49
C LYS A 153 -22.10 -4.02 9.05
N GLU A 154 -20.95 -4.16 9.68
CA GLU A 154 -19.75 -3.41 9.37
C GLU A 154 -18.66 -4.33 8.80
N SER A 155 -17.72 -3.72 8.10
CA SER A 155 -16.49 -4.36 7.63
C SER A 155 -15.28 -3.62 8.19
N LEU A 156 -14.34 -4.40 8.71
CA LEU A 156 -13.06 -3.90 9.20
C LEU A 156 -11.98 -4.20 8.16
N VAL A 157 -11.35 -3.15 7.66
CA VAL A 157 -10.36 -3.22 6.58
C VAL A 157 -9.00 -2.82 7.12
N VAL A 158 -7.98 -3.62 6.85
CA VAL A 158 -6.59 -3.25 7.12
C VAL A 158 -5.96 -2.62 5.88
N SER A 159 -5.16 -1.57 6.07
CA SER A 159 -4.36 -0.92 5.02
C SER A 159 -3.09 -0.31 5.61
N CYS A 160 -2.26 0.30 4.77
CA CYS A 160 -1.08 1.05 5.20
C CYS A 160 -1.44 2.46 5.69
N ALA A 161 -0.63 3.00 6.60
CA ALA A 161 -0.87 4.32 7.20
C ALA A 161 -0.28 5.49 6.41
N HIS A 162 0.78 5.25 5.64
CA HIS A 162 1.50 6.32 4.97
C HIS A 162 0.68 7.05 3.90
N THR A 163 -0.35 6.45 3.30
CA THR A 163 -1.21 7.14 2.32
C THR A 163 -2.11 8.16 3.01
N LEU A 164 -2.58 7.87 4.23
CA LEU A 164 -3.29 8.83 5.07
C LEU A 164 -2.34 9.95 5.53
N GLU A 165 -1.12 9.61 5.97
CA GLU A 165 -0.09 10.58 6.33
C GLU A 165 0.30 11.48 5.15
N GLU A 166 0.35 10.94 3.92
CA GLU A 166 0.61 11.71 2.72
C GLU A 166 -0.45 12.80 2.52
N ILE A 167 -1.74 12.47 2.65
CA ILE A 167 -2.79 13.48 2.51
C ILE A 167 -2.76 14.47 3.66
N ARG A 168 -2.59 13.99 4.90
CA ARG A 168 -2.47 14.85 6.09
C ARG A 168 -1.40 15.94 5.91
N ARG A 169 -0.31 15.63 5.20
CA ARG A 169 0.81 16.55 4.93
C ARG A 169 0.71 17.26 3.59
N SER A 170 -0.37 17.05 2.84
CA SER A 170 -0.55 17.69 1.54
C SER A 170 -0.75 19.20 1.69
N PRO A 171 -0.32 20.01 0.70
CA PRO A 171 -0.55 21.45 0.72
C PRO A 171 -2.03 21.81 0.89
N VAL A 172 -2.93 21.05 0.26
CA VAL A 172 -4.39 21.25 0.36
C VAL A 172 -4.87 21.07 1.81
N ALA A 173 -4.38 20.04 2.50
CA ALA A 173 -4.72 19.82 3.91
C ALA A 173 -4.11 20.87 4.85
N LEU A 174 -2.91 21.38 4.55
CA LEU A 174 -2.18 22.34 5.39
C LEU A 174 -2.66 23.80 5.23
N LYS A 175 -3.22 24.16 4.06
CA LYS A 175 -3.67 25.52 3.74
C LYS A 175 -4.98 25.92 4.41
N GLN A 176 -5.67 25.01 5.09
CA GLN A 176 -7.01 25.27 5.61
C GLN A 176 -7.03 26.38 6.65
N GLN A 177 -7.41 27.57 6.19
CA GLN A 177 -7.77 28.71 7.03
C GLN A 177 -9.29 28.90 7.14
N VAL A 178 -10.09 28.29 6.24
CA VAL A 178 -11.56 28.40 6.22
C VAL A 178 -12.22 27.04 5.88
N PRO A 179 -12.97 26.40 6.80
CA PRO A 179 -13.52 25.05 6.61
C PRO A 179 -14.64 24.90 5.56
N SER A 180 -15.30 25.98 5.15
CA SER A 180 -16.60 25.89 4.45
C SER A 180 -16.55 25.52 2.97
N GLN A 181 -15.36 25.42 2.36
CA GLN A 181 -15.19 25.16 0.92
C GLN A 181 -14.31 23.94 0.60
N VAL A 182 -13.90 23.17 1.63
CA VAL A 182 -13.09 21.97 1.43
C VAL A 182 -13.94 20.73 1.61
N ARG A 183 -13.97 19.89 0.58
CA ARG A 183 -14.59 18.56 0.62
C ARG A 183 -13.52 17.51 0.85
N SER A 184 -13.83 16.49 1.64
CA SER A 184 -12.87 15.41 1.93
C SER A 184 -13.59 14.14 2.32
N GLY A 185 -12.93 13.00 2.12
CA GLY A 185 -13.49 11.69 2.40
C GLY A 185 -12.45 10.59 2.27
N THR A 186 -12.79 9.41 2.79
CA THR A 186 -12.04 8.17 2.55
C THR A 186 -13.00 7.08 2.11
N PHE A 187 -12.60 6.28 1.13
CA PHE A 187 -13.43 5.22 0.55
C PHE A 187 -12.67 3.89 0.52
N ALA A 188 -13.38 2.81 0.81
CA ALA A 188 -13.04 1.48 0.33
C ALA A 188 -13.76 1.23 -1.01
N ILE A 189 -13.06 0.65 -1.98
CA ILE A 189 -13.59 0.39 -3.31
C ILE A 189 -13.42 -1.09 -3.64
N THR A 190 -14.54 -1.76 -3.86
CA THR A 190 -14.63 -3.17 -4.24
C THR A 190 -14.41 -3.34 -5.75
N GLY A 191 -14.10 -4.55 -6.23
CA GLY A 191 -13.74 -4.79 -7.65
C GLY A 191 -14.87 -4.63 -8.64
N ASP A 192 -16.12 -4.56 -8.17
CA ASP A 192 -17.26 -4.08 -8.96
C ASP A 192 -17.28 -2.55 -9.16
N GLY A 193 -16.36 -1.83 -8.51
CA GLY A 193 -16.19 -0.39 -8.60
C GLY A 193 -17.04 0.43 -7.64
N GLN A 194 -17.78 -0.20 -6.71
CA GLN A 194 -18.60 0.52 -5.73
C GLN A 194 -17.76 1.24 -4.68
N PHE A 195 -18.15 2.47 -4.33
CA PHE A 195 -17.49 3.27 -3.31
C PHE A 195 -18.22 3.15 -1.98
N HIS A 196 -17.50 2.70 -0.96
CA HIS A 196 -17.99 2.54 0.40
C HIS A 196 -17.27 3.54 1.30
N PRO A 197 -17.97 4.58 1.81
CA PRO A 197 -17.37 5.56 2.69
C PRO A 197 -16.83 4.92 3.97
N ILE A 198 -15.60 5.26 4.33
CA ILE A 198 -15.05 4.95 5.65
C ILE A 198 -15.61 5.95 6.65
N HIS A 199 -16.18 5.45 7.75
CA HIS A 199 -16.69 6.30 8.83
C HIS A 199 -15.76 6.38 10.04
N SER A 200 -14.81 5.45 10.20
CA SER A 200 -13.87 5.53 11.33
C SER A 200 -12.55 4.81 11.13
N ILE A 201 -11.56 5.20 11.92
CA ILE A 201 -10.29 4.49 12.10
C ILE A 201 -10.36 3.79 13.46
N SER A 202 -10.53 2.48 13.46
CA SER A 202 -10.72 1.69 14.68
C SER A 202 -9.45 1.62 15.54
N SER A 203 -8.31 1.41 14.90
CA SER A 203 -6.97 1.38 15.51
C SER A 203 -5.92 1.76 14.47
N ALA A 204 -4.76 2.20 14.93
CA ALA A 204 -3.61 2.46 14.07
C ALA A 204 -2.31 2.09 14.79
N LEU A 205 -1.33 1.60 14.03
CA LEU A 205 0.05 1.41 14.47
C LEU A 205 0.98 2.20 13.54
N PRO A 206 1.15 3.52 13.73
CA PRO A 206 1.96 4.36 12.86
C PRO A 206 3.41 3.88 12.69
N ARG A 207 4.00 3.28 13.74
CA ARG A 207 5.37 2.74 13.67
C ARG A 207 5.49 1.54 12.73
N SER A 208 4.44 0.72 12.68
CA SER A 208 4.32 -0.44 11.79
C SER A 208 3.65 -0.11 10.47
N ASP A 209 3.30 1.17 10.27
CA ASP A 209 2.69 1.71 9.06
C ASP A 209 1.38 1.01 8.64
N ILE A 210 0.55 0.64 9.61
CA ILE A 210 -0.75 0.01 9.38
C ILE A 210 -1.87 0.69 10.18
N LEU A 211 -3.10 0.58 9.67
CA LEU A 211 -4.31 0.99 10.39
C LEU A 211 -5.51 0.10 10.04
N LEU A 212 -6.54 0.19 10.88
CA LEU A 212 -7.83 -0.46 10.72
C LEU A 212 -8.91 0.58 10.42
N LEU A 213 -9.55 0.44 9.28
CA LEU A 213 -10.64 1.28 8.77
C LEU A 213 -11.98 0.55 8.95
N THR A 214 -13.02 1.26 9.35
CA THR A 214 -14.38 0.72 9.44
C THR A 214 -15.29 1.39 8.41
N CYS A 215 -16.10 0.57 7.75
CA CYS A 215 -17.15 0.97 6.81
C CYS A 215 -18.37 0.04 6.94
N ASP A 216 -19.46 0.42 6.27
CA ASP A 216 -20.59 -0.49 6.06
C ASP A 216 -20.13 -1.81 5.43
N LYS A 217 -20.90 -2.88 5.66
CA LYS A 217 -20.58 -4.21 5.17
C LYS A 217 -20.25 -4.20 3.68
N LEU A 218 -19.02 -4.61 3.37
CA LEU A 218 -18.57 -4.75 2.00
C LEU A 218 -19.04 -6.10 1.42
N PRO A 219 -19.46 -6.14 0.14
CA PRO A 219 -19.84 -7.38 -0.55
C PRO A 219 -18.62 -8.22 -0.98
N VAL A 220 -17.59 -8.30 -0.13
CA VAL A 220 -16.38 -9.09 -0.37
C VAL A 220 -16.12 -10.05 0.79
N ARG A 221 -15.42 -11.15 0.53
CA ARG A 221 -15.05 -12.08 1.59
C ARG A 221 -13.98 -11.49 2.52
N THR A 222 -13.93 -11.96 3.75
CA THR A 222 -12.79 -11.73 4.66
C THR A 222 -11.59 -12.55 4.23
N LEU A 223 -10.38 -12.17 4.66
CA LEU A 223 -9.16 -12.95 4.43
C LEU A 223 -8.69 -13.69 5.68
N PRO A 224 -8.22 -14.96 5.55
CA PRO A 224 -7.64 -15.69 6.67
C PRO A 224 -6.25 -15.14 7.00
N ILE A 225 -5.99 -14.89 8.29
CA ILE A 225 -4.72 -14.33 8.75
C ILE A 225 -3.98 -15.34 9.64
N SER A 226 -2.71 -15.56 9.32
CA SER A 226 -1.80 -16.30 10.19
C SER A 226 -1.18 -15.34 11.23
N PRO A 227 -1.19 -15.68 12.53
CA PRO A 227 -0.40 -14.95 13.53
C PRO A 227 1.08 -15.35 13.51
N TYR A 228 1.45 -16.38 12.75
CA TYR A 228 2.80 -16.93 12.73
C TYR A 228 3.62 -16.33 11.59
N PRO A 229 4.74 -15.65 11.90
CA PRO A 229 5.70 -15.18 10.91
C PRO A 229 6.27 -16.35 10.11
N ALA A 230 6.34 -16.19 8.80
CA ALA A 230 6.93 -17.19 7.91
C ALA A 230 8.45 -17.14 7.97
N HIS A 231 9.14 -18.26 7.76
CA HIS A 231 10.60 -18.26 7.67
C HIS A 231 11.10 -17.64 6.37
N ALA A 232 12.37 -17.22 6.32
CA ALA A 232 13.01 -16.84 5.07
C ALA A 232 12.91 -17.99 4.04
N GLN A 233 12.87 -17.65 2.76
CA GLN A 233 12.65 -18.55 1.62
C GLN A 233 11.25 -19.18 1.54
N THR A 234 10.33 -18.86 2.47
CA THR A 234 8.93 -19.30 2.33
C THR A 234 8.34 -18.72 1.04
N PRO A 235 7.77 -19.54 0.15
CA PRO A 235 7.12 -19.05 -1.08
C PRO A 235 5.86 -18.24 -0.77
N VAL A 236 5.71 -17.10 -1.44
CA VAL A 236 4.59 -16.17 -1.19
C VAL A 236 4.01 -15.62 -2.47
N TRP A 237 2.79 -15.09 -2.35
CA TRP A 237 2.12 -14.29 -3.36
C TRP A 237 1.86 -12.89 -2.83
N ALA A 238 2.27 -11.87 -3.59
CA ALA A 238 1.95 -10.48 -3.32
C ALA A 238 0.91 -9.98 -4.32
N HIS A 239 -0.12 -9.27 -3.83
CA HIS A 239 -1.09 -8.60 -4.69
C HIS A 239 -0.52 -7.27 -5.18
N LEU A 240 -0.40 -7.12 -6.50
CA LEU A 240 0.16 -5.94 -7.15
C LEU A 240 -0.89 -5.17 -7.94
N ILE A 241 -0.78 -3.84 -7.94
CA ILE A 241 -1.66 -2.93 -8.67
C ILE A 241 -0.86 -2.07 -9.65
N ALA A 242 -1.40 -1.81 -10.83
CA ALA A 242 -0.91 -0.81 -11.77
C ALA A 242 -2.06 0.11 -12.21
N TYR A 243 -1.77 1.39 -12.43
CA TYR A 243 -2.79 2.39 -12.82
C TYR A 243 -2.93 2.50 -14.33
N GLU A 244 -1.91 2.08 -15.05
CA GLU A 244 -1.92 1.94 -16.49
C GLU A 244 -1.75 0.47 -16.82
N LYS A 245 -2.30 0.06 -17.97
CA LYS A 245 -2.10 -1.28 -18.48
C LYS A 245 -0.59 -1.52 -18.64
N PRO A 246 0.01 -2.47 -17.92
CA PRO A 246 1.43 -2.75 -18.08
C PRO A 246 1.71 -3.25 -19.50
N SER A 247 2.84 -2.83 -20.06
CA SER A 247 3.29 -3.23 -21.40
C SER A 247 3.73 -4.69 -21.48
N GLU A 248 4.11 -5.28 -20.35
CA GLU A 248 4.54 -6.66 -20.25
C GLU A 248 3.34 -7.63 -20.33
N PRO A 249 3.49 -8.79 -20.99
CA PRO A 249 2.44 -9.80 -21.16
C PRO A 249 2.10 -10.59 -19.89
N ALA A 250 2.51 -10.12 -18.71
CA ALA A 250 2.19 -10.77 -17.44
C ALA A 250 0.66 -10.86 -17.23
N ASP A 251 0.24 -11.77 -16.35
CA ASP A 251 -1.16 -12.09 -15.99
C ASP A 251 -1.90 -10.94 -15.27
N TRP A 252 -1.77 -9.71 -15.77
CA TRP A 252 -2.50 -8.54 -15.34
C TRP A 252 -3.94 -8.62 -15.85
N SER A 253 -4.87 -8.41 -14.94
CA SER A 253 -6.30 -8.31 -15.23
C SER A 253 -6.79 -6.89 -14.93
N PRO A 254 -7.74 -6.34 -15.70
CA PRO A 254 -8.42 -5.11 -15.33
C PRO A 254 -9.04 -5.24 -13.94
N TRP A 255 -9.05 -4.13 -13.21
CA TRP A 255 -9.61 -4.03 -11.87
C TRP A 255 -10.31 -2.69 -11.67
N VAL A 256 -10.47 -2.27 -10.42
CA VAL A 256 -11.22 -1.10 -9.98
C VAL A 256 -10.78 0.18 -10.70
N GLY A 257 -11.73 0.96 -11.21
CA GLY A 257 -11.47 2.33 -11.65
C GLY A 257 -10.45 2.45 -12.79
N GLY A 258 -10.36 1.44 -13.65
CA GLY A 258 -9.38 1.39 -14.75
C GLY A 258 -7.97 1.01 -14.32
N THR A 259 -7.78 0.63 -13.05
CA THR A 259 -6.53 0.01 -12.59
C THR A 259 -6.42 -1.44 -13.08
N TRP A 260 -5.26 -2.03 -12.88
CA TRP A 260 -4.90 -3.39 -13.24
C TRP A 260 -4.35 -4.08 -12.00
N ARG A 261 -4.64 -5.37 -11.86
CA ARG A 261 -4.13 -6.18 -10.76
C ARG A 261 -3.44 -7.45 -11.25
N ARG A 262 -2.52 -7.95 -10.46
CA ARG A 262 -2.01 -9.33 -10.57
C ARG A 262 -1.60 -9.88 -9.22
N TRP A 263 -1.60 -11.21 -9.11
CA TRP A 263 -0.83 -11.89 -8.09
C TRP A 263 0.56 -12.19 -8.64
N ALA A 264 1.59 -11.86 -7.86
CA ALA A 264 2.96 -12.07 -8.26
C ALA A 264 3.68 -12.94 -7.24
N ARG A 265 4.22 -14.06 -7.71
CA ARG A 265 4.93 -15.04 -6.90
C ARG A 265 6.30 -14.51 -6.49
N GLY A 266 6.73 -14.87 -5.30
CA GLY A 266 8.10 -14.70 -4.85
C GLY A 266 8.33 -15.42 -3.53
N GLU A 267 9.12 -14.82 -2.65
CA GLU A 267 9.51 -15.45 -1.39
C GLU A 267 9.80 -14.40 -0.31
N VAL A 268 9.70 -14.85 0.95
CA VAL A 268 10.20 -14.10 2.10
C VAL A 268 11.73 -14.06 2.05
N LYS A 269 12.32 -12.88 2.19
CA LYS A 269 13.78 -12.70 2.20
C LYS A 269 14.36 -12.65 3.61
N GLY A 270 13.56 -12.24 4.59
CA GLY A 270 13.96 -12.18 5.98
C GLY A 270 13.22 -11.07 6.73
N TYR A 271 13.68 -10.79 7.94
CA TYR A 271 13.08 -9.78 8.80
C TYR A 271 14.10 -8.79 9.33
N ARG A 272 13.60 -7.63 9.73
CA ARG A 272 14.35 -6.61 10.43
C ARG A 272 13.56 -6.09 11.62
N ASP A 273 14.26 -5.70 12.68
CA ASP A 273 13.66 -4.92 13.77
C ASP A 273 13.57 -3.42 13.39
N PHE A 274 12.98 -2.61 14.28
CA PHE A 274 12.92 -1.15 14.11
C PHE A 274 14.28 -0.47 14.04
N ALA A 275 15.36 -1.10 14.51
CA ALA A 275 16.72 -0.59 14.39
C ALA A 275 17.38 -0.98 13.05
N GLY A 276 16.71 -1.77 12.21
CA GLY A 276 17.23 -2.29 10.96
C GLY A 276 18.19 -3.46 11.12
N ARG A 277 18.24 -4.08 12.30
CA ARG A 277 19.04 -5.28 12.55
C ARG A 277 18.31 -6.50 12.01
N GLU A 278 19.06 -7.51 11.58
CA GLU A 278 18.45 -8.78 11.16
C GLU A 278 17.72 -9.43 12.32
N SER A 279 16.51 -9.91 12.05
CA SER A 279 15.70 -10.64 13.03
C SER A 279 15.27 -11.98 12.43
N GLN A 280 15.06 -12.99 13.27
CA GLN A 280 14.66 -14.32 12.83
C GLN A 280 13.35 -14.78 13.48
N PRO A 281 12.38 -15.29 12.69
CA PRO A 281 11.22 -15.97 13.25
C PRO A 281 11.62 -17.15 14.14
N GLY A 282 10.91 -17.33 15.25
CA GLY A 282 11.18 -18.39 16.23
C GLY A 282 12.26 -18.07 17.26
N THR A 283 12.81 -16.85 17.24
CA THR A 283 13.69 -16.32 18.30
C THR A 283 12.94 -15.29 19.16
N TYR A 284 13.64 -14.65 20.10
CA TYR A 284 13.12 -13.52 20.89
C TYR A 284 13.26 -12.17 20.17
N ASP A 285 13.62 -12.17 18.88
CA ASP A 285 13.80 -10.93 18.13
C ASP A 285 12.46 -10.30 17.77
N ALA A 286 12.41 -8.97 17.78
CA ALA A 286 11.25 -8.24 17.27
C ALA A 286 11.25 -8.26 15.72
N LEU A 287 10.15 -8.70 15.11
CA LEU A 287 9.99 -8.80 13.66
C LEU A 287 9.23 -7.59 13.13
N SER A 288 9.77 -6.39 13.33
CA SER A 288 9.08 -5.15 12.95
C SER A 288 8.80 -5.04 11.45
N HIS A 289 9.64 -5.66 10.63
CA HIS A 289 9.61 -5.50 9.18
C HIS A 289 9.90 -6.80 8.45
N MET A 290 9.16 -7.03 7.37
CA MET A 290 9.28 -8.18 6.49
C MET A 290 9.89 -7.76 5.15
N LEU A 291 10.96 -8.43 4.75
CA LEU A 291 11.56 -8.29 3.42
C LEU A 291 11.03 -9.41 2.53
N PHE A 292 10.64 -9.08 1.29
CA PHE A 292 10.11 -10.07 0.36
C PHE A 292 10.44 -9.72 -1.10
N ALA A 293 10.23 -10.70 -1.98
CA ALA A 293 10.09 -10.50 -3.40
C ALA A 293 8.68 -10.98 -3.82
N PRO A 294 8.04 -10.41 -4.85
CA PRO A 294 8.56 -9.41 -5.80
C PRO A 294 8.48 -7.96 -5.29
N LEU A 295 9.05 -7.02 -6.04
CA LEU A 295 8.95 -5.58 -5.74
C LEU A 295 7.49 -5.14 -5.90
N PRO A 296 6.84 -4.60 -4.85
CA PRO A 296 5.50 -4.07 -5.00
C PRO A 296 5.50 -2.82 -5.87
N THR A 297 4.52 -2.75 -6.76
CA THR A 297 4.25 -1.55 -7.55
C THR A 297 3.56 -0.50 -6.69
N PRO A 298 3.72 0.79 -7.00
CA PRO A 298 3.04 1.83 -6.26
C PRO A 298 1.51 1.65 -6.26
N GLY A 299 0.86 1.88 -5.12
CA GLY A 299 -0.56 1.56 -4.87
C GLY A 299 -0.80 0.16 -4.28
N SER A 300 0.17 -0.75 -4.36
CA SER A 300 0.07 -2.09 -3.75
C SER A 300 0.30 -2.08 -2.22
N SER A 301 0.68 -0.93 -1.66
CA SER A 301 0.83 -0.73 -0.22
C SER A 301 -0.50 -0.98 0.51
N GLY A 302 -0.48 -1.62 1.67
CA GLY A 302 -1.65 -2.12 2.38
C GLY A 302 -2.21 -3.45 1.84
N GLY A 303 -1.65 -3.98 0.75
CA GLY A 303 -2.10 -5.23 0.13
C GLY A 303 -1.58 -6.47 0.86
N PRO A 304 -2.28 -7.61 0.78
CA PRO A 304 -1.86 -8.83 1.46
C PRO A 304 -0.64 -9.49 0.81
N ILE A 305 0.21 -10.07 1.66
CA ILE A 305 1.24 -11.05 1.31
C ILE A 305 0.75 -12.41 1.83
N VAL A 306 0.62 -13.37 0.93
CA VAL A 306 -0.05 -14.66 1.18
C VAL A 306 0.97 -15.78 1.12
N ASP A 307 0.97 -16.66 2.12
CA ASP A 307 1.74 -17.91 2.08
C ASP A 307 1.18 -18.85 1.01
N GLU A 308 2.03 -19.32 0.10
CA GLU A 308 1.63 -20.18 -1.01
C GLU A 308 1.06 -21.52 -0.54
N GLU A 309 1.59 -22.09 0.54
CA GLU A 309 1.19 -23.41 1.02
C GLU A 309 -0.19 -23.38 1.70
N SER A 310 -0.38 -22.45 2.63
CA SER A 310 -1.62 -22.36 3.42
C SER A 310 -2.71 -21.54 2.76
N GLY A 311 -2.36 -20.56 1.93
CA GLY A 311 -3.29 -19.56 1.42
C GLY A 311 -3.75 -18.55 2.48
N ALA A 312 -3.01 -18.42 3.60
CA ALA A 312 -3.25 -17.43 4.64
C ALA A 312 -2.40 -16.17 4.43
N VAL A 313 -2.90 -15.02 4.89
CA VAL A 313 -2.13 -13.77 4.92
C VAL A 313 -1.09 -13.86 6.04
N ILE A 314 0.17 -13.65 5.67
CA ILE A 314 1.33 -13.67 6.58
C ILE A 314 2.03 -12.31 6.69
N GLY A 315 1.60 -11.33 5.90
CA GLY A 315 2.17 -9.98 5.90
C GLY A 315 1.35 -9.00 5.10
N ILE A 316 1.73 -7.72 5.22
CA ILE A 316 1.14 -6.60 4.50
C ILE A 316 2.25 -5.89 3.75
N SER A 317 2.07 -5.71 2.44
CA SER A 317 2.98 -4.96 1.58
C SER A 317 2.92 -3.48 1.93
N LEU A 318 4.06 -2.80 2.08
CA LEU A 318 4.14 -1.37 2.38
C LEU A 318 4.87 -0.58 1.30
N GLY A 319 5.72 -1.22 0.50
CA GLY A 319 6.42 -0.57 -0.60
C GLY A 319 7.75 -1.24 -0.91
N THR A 320 8.70 -0.47 -1.43
CA THR A 320 10.04 -0.97 -1.75
C THR A 320 11.08 -0.29 -0.87
N ARG A 321 12.13 -1.01 -0.48
CA ARG A 321 13.26 -0.45 0.27
C ARG A 321 14.58 -0.93 -0.33
N MET A 322 15.59 -0.06 -0.32
CA MET A 322 16.97 -0.47 -0.57
C MET A 322 17.45 -1.24 0.66
N ASP A 323 17.74 -2.53 0.51
CA ASP A 323 18.20 -3.36 1.63
C ASP A 323 19.68 -3.09 1.89
N ASN A 324 20.53 -3.32 0.88
CA ASN A 324 21.95 -3.00 0.89
C ASN A 324 22.45 -2.72 -0.54
N ARG A 325 23.60 -2.03 -0.68
CA ARG A 325 24.19 -1.69 -2.00
C ARG A 325 24.48 -2.90 -2.89
N ILE A 326 24.61 -4.09 -2.30
CA ILE A 326 24.93 -5.35 -2.98
C ILE A 326 23.65 -6.08 -3.41
N GLU A 327 22.66 -6.20 -2.52
CA GLU A 327 21.44 -6.96 -2.77
C GLU A 327 20.36 -6.15 -3.50
N GLY A 328 20.48 -4.82 -3.52
CA GLY A 328 19.62 -3.92 -4.26
C GLY A 328 18.26 -3.67 -3.56
N MET A 329 17.25 -3.41 -4.39
CA MET A 329 15.89 -3.12 -3.94
C MET A 329 15.16 -4.41 -3.56
N ARG A 330 14.39 -4.36 -2.47
CA ARG A 330 13.49 -5.44 -2.03
C ARG A 330 12.09 -4.91 -1.75
N GLY A 331 11.11 -5.81 -1.76
CA GLY A 331 9.80 -5.56 -1.21
C GLY A 331 9.91 -5.38 0.30
N TRP A 332 9.16 -4.40 0.81
CA TRP A 332 9.11 -4.00 2.20
C TRP A 332 7.68 -4.14 2.69
N GLY A 333 7.52 -4.84 3.80
CA GLY A 333 6.22 -5.08 4.42
C GLY A 333 6.33 -5.17 5.94
N VAL A 334 5.22 -5.52 6.57
CA VAL A 334 5.11 -5.83 7.99
C VAL A 334 4.49 -7.21 8.15
N PRO A 335 4.94 -8.06 9.10
CA PRO A 335 4.27 -9.32 9.35
C PRO A 335 2.81 -9.12 9.79
N SER A 336 1.98 -10.10 9.49
CA SER A 336 0.57 -10.11 9.89
C SER A 336 0.38 -10.15 11.40
N GLU A 337 1.39 -10.56 12.18
CA GLU A 337 1.36 -10.55 13.65
C GLU A 337 1.05 -9.14 14.20
N CYS A 338 1.52 -8.07 13.55
CA CYS A 338 1.23 -6.70 13.95
C CYS A 338 -0.27 -6.35 13.87
N ILE A 339 -1.06 -7.08 13.07
CA ILE A 339 -2.52 -6.92 13.09
C ILE A 339 -3.07 -7.34 14.45
N PHE A 340 -2.58 -8.45 15.02
CA PHE A 340 -3.06 -8.99 16.29
C PHE A 340 -2.74 -8.07 17.48
N GLU A 341 -1.70 -7.24 17.40
CA GLU A 341 -1.40 -6.22 18.42
C GLU A 341 -2.53 -5.18 18.58
N MET A 342 -3.40 -5.04 17.58
CA MET A 342 -4.56 -4.14 17.62
C MET A 342 -5.82 -4.79 18.22
N PHE A 343 -5.76 -6.05 18.66
CA PHE A 343 -6.91 -6.81 19.19
C PHE A 343 -6.64 -7.38 20.58
N SER A 344 -7.69 -7.60 21.35
CA SER A 344 -7.62 -8.35 22.60
C SER A 344 -7.23 -9.80 22.33
N LEU A 345 -6.24 -10.30 23.08
CA LEU A 345 -5.80 -11.68 22.99
C LEU A 345 -6.92 -12.64 23.42
N PRO A 346 -7.14 -13.75 22.69
CA PRO A 346 -8.13 -14.76 23.07
C PRO A 346 -7.85 -15.29 24.48
N GLY A 347 -8.89 -15.37 25.32
CA GLY A 347 -8.79 -15.91 26.68
C GLY A 347 -8.23 -14.95 27.74
N LEU A 348 -7.92 -13.70 27.36
CA LEU A 348 -7.61 -12.61 28.28
C LEU A 348 -8.80 -11.64 28.45
N GLU A 349 -10.00 -12.09 28.09
CA GLU A 349 -11.24 -11.32 28.32
C GLU A 349 -11.30 -10.91 29.79
N LYS A 350 -11.41 -9.61 30.01
CA LYS A 350 -11.36 -8.98 31.32
C LYS A 350 -12.39 -9.65 32.25
N LYS A 351 -11.90 -10.21 33.35
CA LYS A 351 -12.68 -10.29 34.59
C LYS A 351 -12.96 -8.90 35.13
#